data_AF-A0A365XUZ2-F1
#
_entry.id   AF-A0A365XUZ2-F1
#
_cell.length_a   1.000
_cell.length_b   1.000
_cell.length_c   1.000
_cell.angle_alpha   90.00
_cell.angle_beta   90.00
_cell.angle_gamma   90.00
#
_symmetry.space_group_name_H-M   'P 1'
#
loop_
_entity.id
_entity.type
_entity.pdbx_description
1 polymer ?
#
loop_
_entity_poly.entity_id
_entity_poly.type
_entity_poly.pdbx_seq_one_letter_code
_entity_poly.pdbx_strand_id
1 'polypeptide(L)'
;MTGTAFPALTHQRIQELKQTPRGQLIMKEAFAAFPELVKSMTSSLQEGLSRYEETRKREGRSPEQQQTLAALIEDYQFLEFAQHIMFIKWREEKKRFLPDSYQAN
;
A
#
# COMPACT_ATOMS: atom_id res chain seq x y z
N MET A 1 -18.28 1.33 -20.72
CA MET A 1 -17.20 0.63 -19.99
C MET A 1 -17.26 1.07 -18.55
N THR A 2 -17.80 0.25 -17.66
CA THR A 2 -17.76 0.51 -16.21
C THR A 2 -16.35 0.20 -15.72
N GLY A 3 -15.57 1.26 -15.46
CA GLY A 3 -14.27 1.13 -14.82
C GLY A 3 -14.45 0.64 -13.38
N THR A 4 -13.64 -0.32 -12.94
CA THR A 4 -13.54 -0.70 -11.53
C THR A 4 -12.93 0.47 -10.78
N ALA A 5 -13.69 1.09 -9.88
CA ALA A 5 -13.16 2.18 -9.06
C ALA A 5 -12.13 1.63 -8.09
N PHE A 6 -10.94 2.23 -8.05
CA PHE A 6 -9.97 1.92 -7.02
C PHE A 6 -10.49 2.47 -5.67
N PRO A 7 -10.61 1.61 -4.64
CA PRO A 7 -11.06 2.06 -3.33
C PRO A 7 -10.03 3.00 -2.71
N ALA A 8 -10.42 4.23 -2.44
CA ALA A 8 -9.56 5.23 -1.82
C ALA A 8 -9.06 4.79 -0.44
N LEU A 9 -7.82 5.15 -0.10
CA LEU A 9 -7.25 4.96 1.23
C LEU A 9 -7.86 5.95 2.25
N THR A 10 -9.12 5.74 2.62
CA THR A 10 -9.83 6.55 3.62
C THR A 10 -9.32 6.28 5.04
N HIS A 11 -9.65 7.17 5.99
CA HIS A 11 -9.35 6.95 7.41
C HIS A 11 -9.89 5.61 7.92
N GLN A 12 -11.13 5.27 7.56
CA GLN A 12 -11.71 3.97 7.92
C GLN A 12 -10.90 2.83 7.32
N ARG A 13 -10.54 2.92 6.04
CA ARG A 13 -9.76 1.87 5.37
C ARG A 13 -8.39 1.67 6.00
N ILE A 14 -7.74 2.75 6.42
CA ILE A 14 -6.47 2.70 7.17
C ILE A 14 -6.66 1.92 8.48
N GLN A 15 -7.76 2.12 9.21
CA GLN A 15 -8.03 1.37 10.44
C GLN A 15 -8.26 -0.11 10.16
N GLU A 16 -9.00 -0.44 9.11
CA GLU A 16 -9.21 -1.83 8.68
C GLU A 16 -7.88 -2.51 8.32
N LEU A 17 -7.07 -1.88 7.47
CA LEU A 17 -5.79 -2.41 7.03
C LEU A 17 -4.84 -2.63 8.21
N LYS A 18 -4.84 -1.74 9.20
CA LYS A 18 -4.08 -1.91 10.46
C LYS A 18 -4.44 -3.19 11.22
N GLN A 19 -5.68 -3.68 11.14
CA GLN A 19 -6.08 -4.91 11.85
C GLN A 19 -5.65 -6.18 11.12
N THR A 20 -5.24 -6.09 9.86
CA THR A 20 -4.80 -7.27 9.09
C THR A 20 -3.39 -7.71 9.50
N PRO A 21 -3.05 -9.01 9.35
CA PRO A 21 -1.67 -9.48 9.59
C PRO A 21 -0.62 -8.73 8.75
N ARG A 22 -0.91 -8.47 7.47
CA ARG A 22 -0.01 -7.72 6.57
C ARG A 22 0.14 -6.27 7.00
N GLY A 23 -0.94 -5.60 7.40
CA GLY A 23 -0.88 -4.24 7.92
C GLY A 23 -0.09 -4.15 9.23
N GLN A 24 -0.22 -5.14 10.11
CA GLN A 24 0.59 -5.22 11.34
C GLN A 24 2.08 -5.37 11.04
N LEU A 25 2.46 -6.14 10.02
CA LEU A 25 3.86 -6.23 9.57
C LEU A 25 4.38 -4.86 9.09
N ILE A 26 3.62 -4.17 8.23
CA ILE A 26 3.98 -2.83 7.75
C ILE A 26 4.12 -1.83 8.91
N MET A 27 3.22 -1.88 9.89
CA MET A 27 3.28 -0.98 11.06
C MET A 27 4.55 -1.19 11.90
N LYS A 28 4.99 -2.45 12.04
CA LYS A 28 6.17 -2.85 12.82
C LYS A 28 7.49 -2.56 12.10
N GLU A 29 7.46 -2.36 10.79
CA GLU A 29 8.65 -2.10 10.00
C GLU A 29 9.40 -0.85 10.47
N ALA A 30 10.73 -0.92 10.44
CA ALA A 30 11.57 0.23 10.80
C ALA A 30 11.54 1.28 9.68
N PHE A 31 11.58 2.58 10.00
CA PHE A 31 11.55 3.65 8.99
C PHE A 31 12.63 3.45 7.91
N ALA A 32 13.84 3.06 8.31
CA ALA A 32 14.97 2.80 7.41
C ALA A 32 14.72 1.67 6.39
N ALA A 33 13.80 0.75 6.66
CA ALA A 33 13.48 -0.37 5.79
C ALA A 33 12.32 -0.06 4.81
N PHE A 34 11.58 1.04 5.01
CA PHE A 34 10.46 1.41 4.12
C PHE A 34 10.85 1.63 2.66
N PRO A 35 11.99 2.26 2.32
CA PRO A 35 12.37 2.42 0.92
C PRO A 35 12.43 1.10 0.16
N GLU A 36 13.01 0.06 0.76
CA GLU A 36 13.09 -1.26 0.13
C GLU A 36 11.75 -1.99 0.16
N LEU A 37 10.98 -1.88 1.26
CA LEU A 37 9.62 -2.44 1.34
C LEU A 37 8.72 -1.89 0.23
N VAL A 38 8.68 -0.56 0.06
CA VAL A 38 7.87 0.11 -0.97
C VAL A 38 8.32 -0.30 -2.36
N LYS A 39 9.63 -0.41 -2.59
CA LYS A 39 10.18 -0.88 -3.86
C LYS A 39 9.75 -2.31 -4.16
N SER A 40 9.90 -3.23 -3.20
CA SER A 40 9.47 -4.62 -3.34
C SER A 40 7.98 -4.73 -3.64
N MET A 41 7.13 -4.00 -2.90
CA MET A 41 5.68 -4.02 -3.12
C MET A 41 5.30 -3.46 -4.48
N THR A 42 5.96 -2.38 -4.92
CA THR A 42 5.76 -1.82 -6.26
C THR A 42 6.13 -2.83 -7.35
N SER A 43 7.28 -3.50 -7.23
CA SER A 43 7.72 -4.51 -8.19
C SER A 43 6.75 -5.69 -8.25
N SER A 44 6.33 -6.22 -7.10
CA SER A 44 5.35 -7.32 -7.06
C SER A 44 4.01 -6.93 -7.69
N LEU A 45 3.53 -5.70 -7.45
CA LEU A 45 2.30 -5.19 -8.08
C LEU A 45 2.46 -5.07 -9.60
N GLN A 46 3.59 -4.55 -10.08
CA GLN A 46 3.88 -4.45 -11.52
C GLN A 46 3.90 -5.84 -12.19
N GLU A 47 4.59 -6.81 -11.60
CA GLU A 47 4.61 -8.18 -12.10
C GLU A 47 3.20 -8.80 -12.15
N GLY A 48 2.41 -8.59 -11.10
CA GLY A 48 1.03 -9.06 -11.04
C GLY A 48 0.14 -8.43 -12.11
N LEU A 49 0.28 -7.12 -12.34
CA LEU A 49 -0.43 -6.40 -13.41
C LEU A 49 -0.03 -6.92 -14.80
N SER A 50 1.26 -7.12 -15.06
CA SER A 50 1.74 -7.68 -16.32
C SER A 50 1.15 -9.06 -16.59
N ARG A 51 1.16 -9.95 -15.58
CA ARG A 51 0.54 -11.28 -15.70
C ARG A 51 -0.96 -11.19 -15.96
N TYR A 52 -1.66 -10.31 -15.25
CA TYR A 52 -3.09 -10.11 -15.45
C TYR A 52 -3.42 -9.64 -16.87
N GLU A 53 -2.64 -8.71 -17.42
CA GLU A 53 -2.81 -8.24 -18.80
C GLU A 53 -2.56 -9.35 -19.83
N GLU A 54 -1.55 -10.20 -19.62
CA GLU A 54 -1.25 -11.34 -20.47
C GLU A 54 -2.39 -12.38 -20.45
N THR A 55 -2.87 -12.76 -19.27
CA THR A 55 -3.99 -13.73 -19.13
C THR A 55 -5.27 -13.16 -19.75
N ARG A 56 -5.57 -11.88 -19.51
CA ARG A 56 -6.75 -11.21 -20.08
C ARG A 56 -6.73 -11.22 -21.61
N LYS A 57 -5.56 -11.07 -22.25
CA LYS A 57 -5.40 -11.14 -23.70
C LYS A 57 -5.63 -12.54 -24.27
N ARG A 58 -5.35 -13.60 -23.49
CA ARG A 58 -5.40 -15.00 -23.95
C ARG A 58 -6.77 -15.67 -23.74
N GLU A 59 -7.41 -15.43 -22.59
CA GLU A 59 -8.52 -16.31 -22.15
C GLU A 59 -9.87 -15.61 -21.98
N GLY A 60 -9.95 -14.29 -22.20
CA GLY A 60 -11.18 -13.52 -21.91
C GLY A 60 -11.52 -13.52 -20.41
N ARG A 61 -12.55 -12.77 -19.98
CA ARG A 61 -12.86 -12.58 -18.55
C ARG A 61 -13.37 -13.87 -17.89
N SER A 62 -12.47 -14.69 -17.36
CA SER A 62 -12.80 -15.83 -16.50
C SER A 62 -13.02 -15.41 -15.04
N PRO A 63 -13.69 -16.22 -14.21
CA PRO A 63 -13.78 -16.01 -12.77
C PRO A 63 -12.39 -15.92 -12.08
N GLU A 64 -11.39 -16.69 -12.53
CA GLU A 64 -10.03 -16.60 -11.97
C GLU A 64 -9.42 -15.21 -12.21
N GLN A 65 -9.73 -14.57 -13.35
CA GLN A 65 -9.27 -13.21 -13.62
C GLN A 65 -9.92 -12.17 -12.69
N GLN A 66 -11.18 -12.36 -12.28
CA GLN A 66 -11.82 -11.46 -11.32
C GLN A 66 -11.19 -11.57 -9.94
N GLN A 67 -10.88 -12.79 -9.50
CA GLN A 67 -10.19 -13.03 -8.24
C GLN A 67 -8.75 -12.46 -8.28
N THR A 68 -8.08 -12.58 -9.43
CA THR A 68 -6.75 -11.98 -9.66
C THR A 68 -6.80 -10.45 -9.60
N LEU A 69 -7.82 -9.81 -10.22
CA LEU A 69 -7.99 -8.37 -10.16
C LEU A 69 -8.27 -7.87 -8.73
N ALA A 70 -9.08 -8.60 -7.95
CA ALA A 70 -9.35 -8.27 -6.56
C ALA A 70 -8.06 -8.30 -5.72
N ALA A 71 -7.21 -9.31 -5.92
CA ALA A 71 -5.91 -9.40 -5.26
C ALA A 71 -4.98 -8.23 -5.63
N LEU A 72 -4.93 -7.82 -6.91
CA LEU A 72 -4.14 -6.68 -7.35
C LEU A 72 -4.62 -5.34 -6.76
N ILE A 73 -5.94 -5.17 -6.62
CA ILE A 73 -6.51 -4.00 -5.94
C ILE A 73 -6.10 -4.01 -4.47
N GLU A 74 -6.14 -5.16 -3.80
CA GLU A 74 -5.69 -5.30 -2.42
C GLU A 74 -4.20 -4.98 -2.26
N ASP A 75 -3.34 -5.51 -3.14
CA ASP A 75 -1.90 -5.20 -3.15
C ASP A 75 -1.63 -3.71 -3.31
N TYR A 76 -2.36 -3.05 -4.20
CA TYR A 76 -2.30 -1.60 -4.37
C TYR A 76 -2.70 -0.86 -3.08
N GLN A 77 -3.77 -1.27 -2.40
CA GLN A 77 -4.16 -0.64 -1.13
C GLN A 77 -3.10 -0.81 -0.03
N PHE A 78 -2.44 -1.96 0.03
CA PHE A 78 -1.33 -2.16 0.98
C PHE A 78 -0.11 -1.31 0.62
N LEU A 79 0.16 -1.08 -0.67
CA LEU A 79 1.23 -0.18 -1.11
C LEU A 79 0.95 1.26 -0.69
N GLU A 80 -0.25 1.78 -0.92
CA GLU A 80 -0.65 3.12 -0.44
C GLU A 80 -0.57 3.20 1.09
N PHE A 81 -1.00 2.16 1.78
CA PHE A 81 -0.89 2.08 3.25
C PHE A 81 0.57 2.12 3.72
N ALA A 82 1.48 1.38 3.08
CA ALA A 82 2.89 1.42 3.41
C ALA A 82 3.50 2.82 3.23
N GLN A 83 3.15 3.52 2.13
CA GLN A 83 3.55 4.91 1.90
C GLN A 83 2.99 5.86 2.95
N HIS A 84 1.73 5.67 3.37
CA HIS A 84 1.12 6.45 4.44
C HIS A 84 1.85 6.25 5.79
N ILE A 85 2.19 5.00 6.15
CA ILE A 85 2.95 4.73 7.38
C ILE A 85 4.37 5.28 7.30
N MET A 86 5.04 5.19 6.14
CA MET A 86 6.35 5.82 5.91
C MET A 86 6.29 7.32 6.20
N PHE A 87 5.26 8.01 5.69
CA PHE A 87 5.08 9.44 5.94
C PHE A 87 4.86 9.76 7.41
N ILE A 88 4.07 8.96 8.14
CA ILE A 88 3.87 9.13 9.58
C ILE A 88 5.20 9.00 10.33
N LYS A 89 5.95 7.93 10.07
CA LYS A 89 7.24 7.68 10.74
C LYS A 89 8.26 8.77 10.41
N TRP A 90 8.31 9.24 9.17
CA TRP A 90 9.14 10.39 8.79
C TRP A 90 8.79 11.66 9.58
N ARG A 91 7.49 11.94 9.76
CA ARG A 91 7.05 13.09 10.58
C ARG A 91 7.46 12.94 12.04
N GLU A 92 7.38 11.74 12.60
CA GLU A 92 7.79 11.45 13.98
C GLU A 92 9.30 11.63 14.17
N GLU A 93 10.10 11.13 13.23
CA GLU A 93 11.55 11.34 13.24
C GLU A 93 11.88 12.83 13.15
N LYS A 94 11.27 13.58 12.24
CA LYS A 94 11.49 15.03 12.11
C LYS A 94 11.14 15.80 13.38
N LYS A 95 10.07 15.43 14.08
CA LYS A 95 9.73 16.02 15.38
C LYS A 95 10.78 15.72 16.45
N ARG A 96 11.37 14.52 16.45
CA ARG A 96 12.42 14.13 17.40
C ARG A 96 13.72 14.94 17.22
N PHE A 97 13.97 15.47 16.03
CA PHE A 97 15.15 16.30 15.72
C PHE A 97 14.90 17.81 15.87
N LEU A 98 13.68 18.25 16.19
CA LEU A 98 13.40 19.64 16.54
C LEU A 98 13.51 19.80 18.07
N PRO A 99 14.42 20.65 18.59
CA PRO A 99 14.47 20.91 20.02
C PRO A 99 13.17 21.57 20.50
N ASP A 100 12.76 21.26 21.74
CA ASP A 100 11.58 21.83 22.41
C ASP A 100 11.54 23.37 22.43
N SER A 101 12.65 24.04 22.09
CA SER A 101 12.79 25.49 22.00
C SER A 101 11.94 26.16 20.91
N TYR A 102 11.18 25.41 20.11
CA TYR A 102 10.27 25.96 19.09
C TYR A 102 8.78 25.68 19.33
N GLN A 103 8.39 25.15 20.50
CA GLN A 103 6.97 24.89 20.84
C GLN A 103 6.29 26.00 21.65
N ALA A 104 6.90 27.17 21.81
CA ALA A 104 6.25 28.34 22.41
C ALA A 104 6.25 29.53 21.44
N ASN A 105 5.10 29.75 20.79
CA ASN A 105 4.48 31.04 20.49
C ASN A 105 3.07 30.82 19.98
#